data_AF-A0A938VQX9-F1
#
_entry.id   AF-A0A938VQX9-F1
#
_cell.length_a   1.000
_cell.length_b   1.000
_cell.length_c   1.000
_cell.angle_alpha   90.00
_cell.angle_beta   90.00
_cell.angle_gamma   90.00
#
_symmetry.space_group_name_H-M   'P 1'
#
loop_
_entity.id
_entity.type
_entity.pdbx_description
1 polymer ?
#
loop_
_entity_poly.entity_id
_entity_poly.type
_entity_poly.pdbx_seq_one_letter_code
_entity_poly.pdbx_strand_id
1 'polypeptide(L)'
;MRTGGASPPVRLPAALTQAQALHPRVEQALQRARREEGAQRLNLTDPDTVMVKSRQGTAPGYNAQAVVVPLAIAPGEPAGRLVTAVGVVAAASDAGQLPPLLAEATATTGQTAPVTLADGGCHAGPTVVAGAAAGTRLVMPESQRRALRSPYHKDRFAYQPATDSFLCPHGHALRYRHTKQRTGRPPARAYRAGAICRGCSGFGRRRHDWHQGRVLELGLSDPALRAHRTRMASAAAQRLAHRRSGLVEGGFGVLKEVMGARRFLLRGLANVHAEWALLATAFNLRRLWRVWRYTRRGGAPLRLIASPG
;
A
#
# COMPACT_ATOMS: atom_id res chain seq x y z
N MET A 1 -71.72 -18.25 36.52
CA MET A 1 -70.32 -18.08 36.95
C MET A 1 -69.43 -18.01 35.70
N ARG A 2 -68.81 -16.86 35.43
CA ARG A 2 -67.83 -16.67 34.35
C ARG A 2 -66.45 -17.06 34.88
N THR A 3 -65.75 -17.99 34.24
CA THR A 3 -64.30 -18.20 34.43
C THR A 3 -63.58 -17.70 33.20
N GLY A 4 -62.77 -16.66 33.37
CA GLY A 4 -62.03 -15.98 32.32
C GLY A 4 -60.95 -16.88 31.71
N GLY A 5 -61.01 -17.08 30.40
CA GLY A 5 -59.90 -17.58 29.62
C GLY A 5 -58.86 -16.48 29.44
N ALA A 6 -57.60 -16.78 29.75
CA ALA A 6 -56.48 -15.87 29.54
C ALA A 6 -56.42 -15.44 28.06
N SER A 7 -56.32 -14.13 27.80
CA SER A 7 -56.06 -13.62 26.46
C SER A 7 -54.77 -14.22 25.91
N PRO A 8 -54.73 -14.62 24.63
CA PRO A 8 -53.53 -15.19 24.03
C PRO A 8 -52.37 -14.17 24.15
N PRO A 9 -51.13 -14.63 24.36
CA PRO A 9 -49.99 -13.73 24.53
C PRO A 9 -49.87 -12.84 23.30
N VAL A 10 -49.81 -11.53 23.54
CA VAL A 10 -49.68 -10.50 22.51
C VAL A 10 -48.39 -10.79 21.73
N ARG A 11 -48.51 -11.33 20.51
CA ARG A 11 -47.38 -11.52 19.61
C ARG A 11 -47.04 -10.18 18.98
N LEU A 12 -45.84 -9.69 19.29
CA LEU A 12 -45.31 -8.49 18.65
C LEU A 12 -45.25 -8.70 17.13
N PRO A 13 -45.69 -7.71 16.33
CA PRO A 13 -45.47 -7.70 14.89
C PRO A 13 -43.98 -7.93 14.58
N ALA A 14 -43.68 -8.75 13.57
CA ALA A 14 -42.30 -9.15 13.24
C ALA A 14 -41.33 -7.97 13.06
N ALA A 15 -41.83 -6.82 12.58
CA ALA A 15 -41.06 -5.58 12.45
C ALA A 15 -40.57 -5.01 13.79
N LEU A 16 -41.36 -5.12 14.86
CA LEU A 16 -41.01 -4.64 16.20
C LEU A 16 -40.06 -5.60 16.92
N THR A 17 -40.19 -6.91 16.65
CA THR A 17 -39.26 -7.93 17.16
C THR A 17 -37.84 -7.75 16.60
N GLN A 18 -37.72 -7.43 15.30
CA GLN A 18 -36.43 -7.06 14.71
C GLN A 18 -35.86 -5.76 15.28
N ALA A 19 -36.69 -4.73 15.49
CA ALA A 19 -36.26 -3.47 16.06
C ALA A 19 -35.69 -3.63 17.49
N GLN A 20 -36.33 -4.44 18.34
CA GLN A 20 -35.84 -4.74 19.69
C GLN A 20 -34.52 -5.52 19.69
N ALA A 21 -34.29 -6.42 18.74
CA ALA A 21 -33.02 -7.15 18.62
C ALA A 21 -31.88 -6.28 18.05
N LEU A 22 -32.22 -5.28 17.23
CA LEU A 22 -31.25 -4.35 16.63
C LEU A 22 -30.85 -3.23 17.59
N HIS A 23 -31.75 -2.78 18.47
CA HIS A 23 -31.51 -1.71 19.43
C HIS A 23 -30.23 -1.91 20.28
N PRO A 24 -30.01 -3.04 20.98
CA PRO A 24 -28.80 -3.22 21.78
C PRO A 24 -27.53 -3.31 20.92
N ARG A 25 -27.63 -3.83 19.69
CA ARG A 25 -26.49 -3.91 18.74
C ARG A 25 -26.08 -2.54 18.24
N VAL A 26 -27.06 -1.67 17.94
CA VAL A 26 -26.82 -0.28 17.54
C VAL A 26 -26.25 0.51 18.71
N GLU A 27 -26.75 0.31 19.92
CA GLU A 27 -26.26 1.00 21.12
C GLU A 27 -24.81 0.63 21.44
N GLN A 28 -24.46 -0.67 21.42
CA GLN A 28 -23.07 -1.13 21.55
C GLN A 28 -22.16 -0.55 20.45
N ALA A 29 -22.65 -0.48 19.21
CA ALA A 29 -21.89 0.10 18.12
C ALA A 29 -21.65 1.60 18.28
N LEU A 30 -22.65 2.35 18.76
CA LEU A 30 -22.51 3.77 19.09
C LEU A 30 -21.52 3.99 20.23
N GLN A 31 -21.53 3.13 21.25
CA GLN A 31 -20.53 3.18 22.33
C GLN A 31 -19.11 2.91 21.79
N ARG A 32 -18.97 1.94 20.88
CA ARG A 32 -17.68 1.65 20.23
C ARG A 32 -17.21 2.82 19.35
N ALA A 33 -18.10 3.41 18.57
CA ALA A 33 -17.82 4.61 17.77
C ALA A 33 -17.35 5.80 18.61
N ARG A 34 -17.86 5.93 19.84
CA ARG A 34 -17.45 6.97 20.79
C ARG A 34 -16.08 6.71 21.41
N ARG A 35 -15.68 5.44 21.55
CA ARG A 35 -14.36 5.04 22.09
C ARG A 35 -13.26 5.10 21.02
N GLU A 36 -13.61 4.74 19.78
CA GLU A 36 -12.71 4.82 18.63
C GLU A 36 -12.72 6.26 18.07
N GLU A 37 -11.80 7.11 18.54
CA GLU A 37 -11.64 8.46 18.02
C GLU A 37 -11.51 8.45 16.48
N GLY A 38 -12.52 8.98 15.79
CA GLY A 38 -12.51 9.16 14.34
C GLY A 38 -13.22 8.08 13.51
N ALA A 39 -13.90 7.10 14.12
CA ALA A 39 -14.69 6.11 13.39
C ALA A 39 -15.96 6.74 12.75
N GLN A 40 -15.85 7.20 11.49
CA GLN A 40 -17.00 7.79 10.77
C GLN A 40 -18.03 6.76 10.28
N ARG A 41 -17.63 5.50 10.12
CA ARG A 41 -18.49 4.38 9.66
C ARG A 41 -18.02 3.08 10.29
N LEU A 42 -18.94 2.32 10.87
CA LEU A 42 -18.69 1.00 11.48
C LEU A 42 -19.53 -0.06 10.79
N ASN A 43 -18.91 -1.19 10.47
CA ASN A 43 -19.62 -2.36 9.97
C ASN A 43 -20.01 -3.26 11.15
N LEU A 44 -21.31 -3.42 11.39
CA LEU A 44 -21.84 -4.22 12.49
C LEU A 44 -21.73 -5.73 12.27
N THR A 45 -21.53 -6.13 11.02
CA THR A 45 -21.50 -7.54 10.60
C THR A 45 -20.07 -8.09 10.59
N ASP A 46 -19.11 -7.25 10.24
CA ASP A 46 -17.69 -7.57 10.28
C ASP A 46 -16.88 -6.33 10.72
N PRO A 47 -16.55 -6.23 12.02
CA PRO A 47 -15.97 -5.02 12.60
C PRO A 47 -14.56 -4.71 12.10
N ASP A 48 -13.86 -5.69 11.54
CA ASP A 48 -12.47 -5.54 11.08
C ASP A 48 -12.40 -4.99 9.65
N THR A 49 -13.54 -4.81 8.98
CA THR A 49 -13.59 -4.29 7.62
C THR A 49 -13.39 -2.78 7.56
N VAL A 50 -12.73 -2.34 6.50
CA VAL A 50 -12.58 -0.91 6.17
C VAL A 50 -13.23 -0.60 4.83
N MET A 51 -13.48 0.68 4.56
CA MET A 51 -13.97 1.11 3.26
C MET A 51 -12.84 1.04 2.23
N VAL A 52 -12.88 0.02 1.37
CA VAL A 52 -11.91 -0.20 0.30
C VAL A 52 -12.49 0.28 -1.03
N LYS A 53 -11.70 1.00 -1.82
CA LYS A 53 -12.09 1.42 -3.16
C LYS A 53 -11.90 0.27 -4.15
N SER A 54 -12.96 -0.11 -4.84
CA SER A 54 -12.95 -1.08 -5.93
C SER A 54 -13.32 -0.42 -7.26
N ARG A 55 -13.23 -1.15 -8.37
CA ARG A 55 -13.75 -0.69 -9.69
C ARG A 55 -15.26 -0.46 -9.69
N GLN A 56 -16.00 -1.15 -8.83
CA GLN A 56 -17.47 -1.06 -8.72
C GLN A 56 -17.92 -0.03 -7.68
N GLY A 57 -16.99 0.71 -7.08
CA GLY A 57 -17.28 1.68 -6.03
C GLY A 57 -16.57 1.35 -4.71
N THR A 58 -16.90 2.10 -3.67
CA THR A 58 -16.30 1.93 -2.34
C THR A 58 -17.19 0.99 -1.53
N ALA A 59 -16.62 -0.10 -1.01
CA ALA A 59 -17.35 -1.12 -0.27
C ALA A 59 -16.56 -1.55 0.98
N PRO A 60 -17.23 -2.03 2.04
CA PRO A 60 -16.54 -2.64 3.18
C PRO A 60 -15.79 -3.89 2.72
N GLY A 61 -14.53 -4.01 3.12
CA GLY A 61 -13.70 -5.16 2.81
C GLY A 61 -12.32 -5.07 3.42
N TYR A 62 -11.44 -5.94 2.94
CA TYR A 62 -10.05 -6.04 3.34
C TYR A 62 -9.13 -5.72 2.16
N ASN A 63 -7.96 -5.19 2.47
CA ASN A 63 -6.91 -5.03 1.48
C ASN A 63 -6.05 -6.29 1.45
N ALA A 64 -6.22 -7.10 0.41
CA ALA A 64 -5.46 -8.32 0.19
C ALA A 64 -4.27 -8.07 -0.73
N GLN A 65 -3.10 -8.52 -0.31
CA GLN A 65 -1.82 -8.23 -0.92
C GLN A 65 -1.03 -9.51 -1.14
N ALA A 66 -0.16 -9.51 -2.15
CA ALA A 66 0.65 -10.67 -2.48
C ALA A 66 1.97 -10.26 -3.14
N VAL A 67 3.02 -11.04 -2.89
CA VAL A 67 4.28 -10.97 -3.62
C VAL A 67 4.34 -12.13 -4.59
N VAL A 68 4.52 -11.82 -5.88
CA VAL A 68 4.59 -12.81 -6.94
C VAL A 68 5.96 -12.82 -7.60
N VAL A 69 6.48 -14.01 -7.89
CA VAL A 69 7.71 -14.21 -8.63
C VAL A 69 7.42 -14.89 -9.97
N PRO A 70 8.11 -14.51 -11.06
CA PRO A 70 8.02 -15.24 -12.32
C PRO A 70 8.66 -16.63 -12.18
N LEU A 71 8.06 -17.62 -12.83
CA LEU A 71 8.52 -19.01 -12.85
C LEU A 71 8.69 -19.48 -14.30
N ALA A 72 9.89 -19.90 -14.69
CA ALA A 72 10.05 -20.66 -15.93
C ALA A 72 9.39 -22.03 -15.73
N ILE A 73 8.53 -22.49 -16.67
CA ILE A 73 7.90 -23.82 -16.61
C ILE A 73 8.59 -24.81 -17.55
N ALA A 74 8.94 -24.37 -18.77
CA ALA A 74 9.72 -25.11 -19.76
C ALA A 74 10.22 -24.14 -20.84
N PRO A 75 11.27 -24.48 -21.61
CA PRO A 75 11.64 -23.73 -22.81
C PRO A 75 10.46 -23.63 -23.77
N GLY A 76 10.13 -22.43 -24.25
CA GLY A 76 9.01 -22.19 -25.17
C GLY A 76 7.62 -22.13 -24.53
N GLU A 77 7.48 -22.44 -23.24
CA GLU A 77 6.22 -22.23 -22.51
C GLU A 77 6.14 -20.81 -21.91
N PRO A 78 4.93 -20.22 -21.86
CA PRO A 78 4.74 -18.92 -21.22
C PRO A 78 5.13 -18.99 -19.74
N ALA A 79 5.91 -18.01 -19.29
CA ALA A 79 6.35 -17.93 -17.90
C ALA A 79 5.15 -17.99 -16.93
N GLY A 80 5.23 -18.92 -15.98
CA GLY A 80 4.34 -19.04 -14.85
C GLY A 80 4.62 -17.97 -13.79
N ARG A 81 3.88 -18.07 -12.68
CA ARG A 81 4.04 -17.21 -11.51
C ARG A 81 3.85 -18.05 -10.26
N LEU A 82 4.55 -17.71 -9.19
CA LEU A 82 4.31 -18.24 -7.84
C LEU A 82 4.07 -17.09 -6.89
N VAL A 83 3.18 -17.30 -5.93
CA VAL A 83 2.98 -16.42 -4.78
C VAL A 83 3.98 -16.83 -3.70
N THR A 84 4.74 -15.87 -3.18
CA THR A 84 5.81 -16.12 -2.18
C THR A 84 5.51 -15.51 -0.82
N ALA A 85 4.62 -14.52 -0.79
CA ALA A 85 4.07 -13.96 0.44
C ALA A 85 2.66 -13.47 0.18
N VAL A 86 1.86 -13.47 1.24
CA VAL A 86 0.49 -12.96 1.24
C VAL A 86 0.22 -12.16 2.50
N GLY A 87 -0.63 -11.15 2.39
CA GLY A 87 -1.02 -10.36 3.54
C GLY A 87 -2.44 -9.84 3.38
N VAL A 88 -3.12 -9.66 4.49
CA VAL A 88 -4.44 -9.06 4.56
C VAL A 88 -4.39 -7.99 5.64
N VAL A 89 -4.78 -6.78 5.29
CA VAL A 89 -4.78 -5.65 6.22
C VAL A 89 -6.12 -4.92 6.21
N ALA A 90 -6.52 -4.47 7.39
CA ALA A 90 -7.67 -3.58 7.60
C ALA A 90 -7.26 -2.12 7.34
N ALA A 91 -6.75 -1.83 6.15
CA ALA A 91 -6.32 -0.50 5.75
C ALA A 91 -6.80 -0.15 4.34
N ALA A 92 -7.33 1.06 4.17
CA ALA A 92 -7.82 1.53 2.87
C ALA A 92 -6.69 1.86 1.85
N SER A 93 -5.43 1.88 2.30
CA SER A 93 -4.27 2.26 1.50
C SER A 93 -3.18 1.21 1.54
N ASP A 94 -2.48 1.02 0.41
CA ASP A 94 -1.32 0.14 0.28
C ASP A 94 -0.03 0.76 0.85
N ALA A 95 -0.08 2.02 1.28
CA ALA A 95 1.09 2.72 1.81
C ALA A 95 1.60 2.02 3.07
N GLY A 96 2.89 1.68 3.07
CA GLY A 96 3.57 1.06 4.21
C GLY A 96 3.39 -0.46 4.34
N GLN A 97 2.63 -1.11 3.44
CA GLN A 97 2.31 -2.53 3.57
C GLN A 97 3.30 -3.48 2.86
N LEU A 98 4.13 -2.93 1.96
CA LEU A 98 5.12 -3.70 1.21
C LEU A 98 6.29 -4.26 2.06
N PRO A 99 6.87 -3.53 3.02
CA PRO A 99 8.01 -4.04 3.81
C PRO A 99 7.77 -5.39 4.52
N PRO A 100 6.67 -5.60 5.28
CA PRO A 100 6.44 -6.88 5.95
C PRO A 100 6.28 -8.03 4.94
N LEU A 101 5.63 -7.78 3.80
CA LEU A 101 5.50 -8.77 2.72
C LEU A 101 6.83 -9.17 2.09
N LEU A 102 7.78 -8.24 1.97
CA LEU A 102 9.11 -8.55 1.44
C LEU A 102 9.93 -9.39 2.42
N ALA A 103 9.77 -9.14 3.71
CA ALA A 103 10.39 -9.95 4.75
C ALA A 103 9.83 -11.39 4.71
N GLU A 104 8.51 -11.54 4.64
CA GLU A 104 7.86 -12.85 4.49
C GLU A 104 8.31 -13.56 3.20
N ALA A 105 8.35 -12.86 2.07
CA ALA A 105 8.78 -13.44 0.80
C ALA A 105 10.22 -13.96 0.88
N THR A 106 11.11 -13.20 1.54
CA THR A 106 12.51 -13.60 1.78
C THR A 106 12.58 -14.82 2.70
N ALA A 107 11.75 -14.88 3.75
CA ALA A 107 11.68 -16.04 4.63
C ALA A 107 11.20 -17.30 3.89
N THR A 108 10.19 -17.17 3.02
CA THR A 108 9.65 -18.28 2.21
C THR A 108 10.64 -18.79 1.17
N THR A 109 11.37 -17.91 0.49
CA THR A 109 12.29 -18.31 -0.61
C THR A 109 13.72 -18.55 -0.15
N GLY A 110 14.10 -18.09 1.06
CA GLY A 110 15.48 -18.00 1.51
C GLY A 110 16.33 -16.99 0.73
N GLN A 111 15.72 -16.16 -0.13
CA GLN A 111 16.42 -15.25 -1.03
C GLN A 111 15.75 -13.90 -1.14
N THR A 112 16.52 -12.83 -1.03
CA THR A 112 16.05 -11.47 -1.31
C THR A 112 16.06 -11.22 -2.81
N ALA A 113 14.91 -10.78 -3.36
CA ALA A 113 14.84 -10.38 -4.76
C ALA A 113 15.66 -9.10 -4.99
N PRO A 114 16.62 -9.09 -5.94
CA PRO A 114 17.45 -7.91 -6.20
C PRO A 114 16.63 -6.72 -6.74
N VAL A 115 15.50 -7.02 -7.38
CA VAL A 115 14.56 -6.03 -7.91
C VAL A 115 13.14 -6.45 -7.55
N THR A 116 12.39 -5.55 -6.96
CA THR A 116 10.97 -5.73 -6.68
C THR A 116 10.17 -4.66 -7.41
N LEU A 117 9.18 -5.11 -8.19
CA LEU A 117 8.24 -4.22 -8.86
C LEU A 117 7.01 -4.04 -7.96
N ALA A 118 6.56 -2.82 -7.76
CA ALA A 118 5.41 -2.53 -6.91
C ALA A 118 4.53 -1.40 -7.48
N ASP A 119 3.28 -1.40 -7.05
CA ASP A 119 2.26 -0.46 -7.48
C ASP A 119 2.55 0.94 -6.94
N GLY A 120 2.02 1.97 -7.63
CA GLY A 120 2.13 3.35 -7.16
C GLY A 120 1.45 3.57 -5.81
N GLY A 121 0.48 2.72 -5.44
CA GLY A 121 -0.14 2.74 -4.10
C GLY A 121 0.83 2.44 -2.97
N CYS A 122 1.88 1.64 -3.24
CA CYS A 122 2.91 1.29 -2.26
C CYS A 122 3.98 2.38 -2.09
N HIS A 123 3.96 3.42 -2.93
CA HIS A 123 4.98 4.47 -2.93
C HIS A 123 4.85 5.39 -1.71
N ALA A 124 5.68 5.11 -0.71
CA ALA A 124 5.86 5.90 0.49
C ALA A 124 7.35 5.95 0.89
N GLY A 125 7.75 7.05 1.53
CA GLY A 125 9.13 7.26 2.00
C GLY A 125 9.68 6.10 2.84
N PRO A 126 8.97 5.66 3.90
CA PRO A 126 9.39 4.52 4.70
C PRO A 126 9.54 3.23 3.89
N THR A 127 8.66 2.97 2.92
CA THR A 127 8.76 1.81 2.03
C THR A 127 10.05 1.84 1.21
N VAL A 128 10.40 2.99 0.64
CA VAL A 128 11.62 3.15 -0.17
C VAL A 128 12.87 2.94 0.68
N VAL A 129 12.88 3.48 1.91
CA VAL A 129 13.98 3.27 2.87
C VAL A 129 14.10 1.80 3.27
N ALA A 130 12.98 1.16 3.62
CA ALA A 130 12.96 -0.24 4.02
C ALA A 130 13.44 -1.17 2.90
N GLY A 131 13.02 -0.93 1.65
CA GLY A 131 13.49 -1.73 0.51
C GLY A 131 15.00 -1.62 0.29
N ALA A 132 15.54 -0.39 0.38
CA ALA A 132 16.98 -0.18 0.27
C ALA A 132 17.76 -0.89 1.40
N ALA A 133 17.25 -0.80 2.64
CA ALA A 133 17.84 -1.49 3.79
C ALA A 133 17.76 -3.01 3.67
N ALA A 134 16.68 -3.54 3.08
CA ALA A 134 16.51 -4.96 2.82
C ALA A 134 17.32 -5.46 1.60
N GLY A 135 18.13 -4.62 0.95
CA GLY A 135 18.95 -5.03 -0.19
C GLY A 135 18.17 -5.23 -1.50
N THR A 136 16.92 -4.74 -1.58
CA THR A 136 16.11 -4.82 -2.80
C THR A 136 15.92 -3.47 -3.48
N ARG A 137 16.06 -3.47 -4.81
CA ARG A 137 15.78 -2.29 -5.63
C ARG A 137 14.29 -2.21 -5.93
N LEU A 138 13.60 -1.35 -5.19
CA LEU A 138 12.18 -1.05 -5.42
C LEU A 138 11.97 -0.23 -6.70
N VAL A 139 11.19 -0.75 -7.64
CA VAL A 139 10.76 -0.07 -8.87
C VAL A 139 9.25 0.11 -8.80
N MET A 140 8.81 1.36 -8.63
CA MET A 140 7.39 1.70 -8.47
C MET A 140 7.11 3.08 -9.09
N PRO A 141 5.91 3.28 -9.67
CA PRO A 141 5.48 4.61 -10.10
C PRO A 141 5.41 5.59 -8.93
N GLU A 142 5.88 6.83 -9.13
CA GLU A 142 5.67 7.92 -8.18
C GLU A 142 4.17 8.17 -7.97
N SER A 143 3.72 8.22 -6.71
CA SER A 143 2.33 8.51 -6.34
C SER A 143 2.00 10.00 -6.39
N GLN A 144 3.00 10.87 -6.20
CA GLN A 144 2.85 12.33 -6.13
C GLN A 144 3.28 13.03 -7.43
N ARG A 145 3.06 12.42 -8.61
CA ARG A 145 3.47 12.98 -9.92
C ARG A 145 3.01 14.42 -10.16
N ARG A 146 1.82 14.78 -9.66
CA ARG A 146 1.30 16.14 -9.78
C ARG A 146 2.13 17.15 -8.98
N ALA A 147 2.62 16.78 -7.80
CA ALA A 147 3.46 17.64 -6.97
C ALA A 147 4.84 17.89 -7.59
N LEU A 148 5.39 16.91 -8.32
CA LEU A 148 6.67 17.04 -9.04
C LEU A 148 6.66 18.06 -10.17
N ARG A 149 5.47 18.36 -10.74
CA ARG A 149 5.34 19.40 -11.76
C ARG A 149 5.55 20.82 -11.22
N SER A 150 5.52 20.98 -9.90
CA SER A 150 5.79 22.27 -9.28
C SER A 150 7.24 22.71 -9.53
N PRO A 151 7.48 23.91 -10.08
CA PRO A 151 8.82 24.48 -10.20
C PRO A 151 9.56 24.61 -8.87
N TYR A 152 8.80 24.66 -7.76
CA TYR A 152 9.32 24.78 -6.40
C TYR A 152 9.17 23.50 -5.58
N HIS A 153 9.11 22.34 -6.25
CA HIS A 153 9.21 21.06 -5.55
C HIS A 153 10.58 20.91 -4.87
N LYS A 154 10.65 20.23 -3.73
CA LYS A 154 11.88 20.02 -2.93
C LYS A 154 13.07 19.47 -3.73
N ASP A 155 12.80 18.64 -4.74
CA ASP A 155 13.85 18.07 -5.60
C ASP A 155 14.51 19.08 -6.54
N ARG A 156 13.91 20.27 -6.72
CA ARG A 156 14.48 21.38 -7.49
C ARG A 156 15.47 22.21 -6.68
N PHE A 157 15.61 21.92 -5.38
CA PHE A 157 16.57 22.57 -4.52
C PHE A 157 17.88 21.76 -4.46
N ALA A 158 19.00 22.40 -4.75
CA ALA A 158 20.31 21.75 -4.70
C ALA A 158 20.87 21.81 -3.26
N TYR A 159 21.30 20.68 -2.71
CA TYR A 159 21.88 20.66 -1.37
C TYR A 159 23.36 21.06 -1.42
N GLN A 160 23.79 21.92 -0.51
CA GLN A 160 25.17 22.36 -0.31
C GLN A 160 25.68 21.79 1.02
N PRO A 161 26.53 20.74 1.00
CA PRO A 161 27.02 20.10 2.21
C PRO A 161 27.86 21.04 3.10
N ALA A 162 28.68 21.91 2.49
CA ALA A 162 29.61 22.78 3.20
C ALA A 162 28.93 23.76 4.18
N THR A 163 27.71 24.19 3.86
CA THR A 163 26.98 25.22 4.62
C THR A 163 25.64 24.71 5.17
N ASP A 164 25.37 23.41 5.03
CA ASP A 164 24.10 22.76 5.35
C ASP A 164 22.88 23.59 4.87
N SER A 165 22.92 23.96 3.59
CA SER A 165 21.93 24.84 2.97
C SER A 165 21.42 24.28 1.64
N PHE A 166 20.25 24.77 1.23
CA PHE A 166 19.65 24.42 -0.04
C PHE A 166 19.58 25.63 -0.97
N LEU A 167 20.05 25.50 -2.21
CA LEU A 167 19.87 26.52 -3.23
C LEU A 167 18.51 26.37 -3.91
N CYS A 168 17.74 27.46 -3.92
CA CYS A 168 16.52 27.61 -4.70
C CYS A 168 16.84 27.63 -6.22
N PRO A 169 15.88 27.31 -7.10
CA PRO A 169 16.01 27.53 -8.55
C PRO A 169 16.40 28.95 -8.97
N HIS A 170 16.19 29.96 -8.10
CA HIS A 170 16.61 31.36 -8.31
C HIS A 170 17.97 31.69 -7.65
N GLY A 171 18.74 30.70 -7.23
CA GLY A 171 20.09 30.88 -6.67
C GLY A 171 20.17 31.28 -5.20
N HIS A 172 19.05 31.57 -4.52
CA HIS A 172 19.07 31.95 -3.10
C HIS A 172 19.24 30.74 -2.18
N ALA A 173 20.09 30.88 -1.16
CA ALA A 173 20.34 29.85 -0.15
C ALA A 173 19.27 29.81 0.96
N LEU A 174 18.75 28.63 1.24
CA LEU A 174 17.85 28.30 2.35
C LEU A 174 18.67 27.62 3.43
N ARG A 175 18.83 28.27 4.58
CA ARG A 175 19.60 27.74 5.72
C ARG A 175 18.71 26.97 6.67
N TYR A 176 19.29 25.96 7.34
CA TYR A 176 18.63 25.23 8.42
C TYR A 176 18.15 26.19 9.52
N ARG A 177 16.99 25.89 10.13
CA ARG A 177 16.42 26.71 11.20
C ARG A 177 16.01 25.93 12.43
N HIS A 178 15.18 24.91 12.23
CA HIS A 178 14.69 24.07 13.31
C HIS A 178 14.20 22.75 12.74
N THR A 179 14.05 21.77 13.62
CA THR A 179 13.40 20.50 13.31
C THR A 179 11.98 20.55 13.85
N LYS A 180 10.99 20.38 12.98
CA LYS A 180 9.59 20.31 13.37
C LYS A 180 9.26 18.90 13.84
N GLN A 181 8.80 18.80 15.09
CA GLN A 181 8.15 17.60 15.61
C GLN A 181 6.65 17.71 15.34
N ARG A 182 6.04 16.61 14.87
CA ARG A 182 4.61 16.54 14.60
C ARG A 182 4.07 15.26 15.23
N THR A 183 2.95 15.36 15.94
CA THR A 183 2.27 14.20 16.53
C THR A 183 1.96 13.18 15.44
N GLY A 184 2.41 11.93 15.62
CA GLY A 184 2.20 10.84 14.67
C GLY A 184 2.97 10.94 13.35
N ARG A 185 3.98 11.82 13.22
CA ARG A 185 4.83 11.90 12.01
C ARG A 185 6.31 12.01 12.36
N PRO A 186 7.21 11.46 11.51
CA PRO A 186 8.64 11.63 11.70
C PRO A 186 9.04 13.11 11.69
N PRO A 187 10.11 13.49 12.41
CA PRO A 187 10.62 14.85 12.40
C PRO A 187 10.99 15.31 11.00
N ALA A 188 10.76 16.58 10.72
CA ALA A 188 11.13 17.21 9.46
C ALA A 188 12.06 18.40 9.72
N ARG A 189 13.20 18.45 9.04
CA ARG A 189 14.12 19.59 9.07
C ARG A 189 13.55 20.72 8.22
N ALA A 190 13.46 21.93 8.78
CA ALA A 190 12.95 23.10 8.10
C ALA A 190 14.09 24.06 7.71
N TYR A 191 14.13 24.41 6.42
CA TYR A 191 15.08 25.37 5.84
C TYR A 191 14.32 26.59 5.33
N ARG A 192 14.89 27.79 5.50
CA ARG A 192 14.26 29.05 5.04
C ARG A 192 15.26 30.01 4.41
N ALA A 193 14.79 30.75 3.41
CA ALA A 193 15.53 31.86 2.78
C ALA A 193 15.31 33.21 3.49
N GLY A 194 14.28 33.32 4.35
CA GLY A 194 13.98 34.57 5.07
C GLY A 194 13.60 35.72 4.14
N ALA A 195 13.99 36.95 4.51
CA ALA A 195 13.63 38.17 3.80
C ALA A 195 14.20 38.26 2.36
N ILE A 196 15.22 37.46 2.02
CA ILE A 196 15.81 37.41 0.67
C ILE A 196 14.76 37.05 -0.39
N CYS A 197 13.74 36.25 -0.01
CA CYS A 197 12.65 35.93 -0.92
C CYS A 197 11.80 37.14 -1.35
N ARG A 198 11.81 38.27 -0.63
CA ARG A 198 10.95 39.43 -0.93
C ARG A 198 11.33 40.13 -2.23
N GLY A 199 12.63 40.22 -2.52
CA GLY A 199 13.16 40.82 -3.75
C GLY A 199 13.36 39.81 -4.89
N CYS A 200 12.94 38.56 -4.71
CA CYS A 200 13.14 37.50 -5.69
C CYS A 200 12.05 37.56 -6.77
N SER A 201 12.41 37.40 -8.05
CA SER A 201 11.47 37.32 -9.18
C SER A 201 10.47 36.16 -9.09
N GLY A 202 10.76 35.18 -8.21
CA GLY A 202 9.88 34.06 -7.88
C GLY A 202 8.85 34.33 -6.77
N PHE A 203 8.88 35.48 -6.11
CA PHE A 203 7.96 35.84 -5.01
C PHE A 203 6.50 35.90 -5.51
N GLY A 204 5.54 35.50 -4.67
CA GLY A 204 4.10 35.54 -4.99
C GLY A 204 3.53 34.35 -5.79
N ARG A 205 4.35 33.48 -6.41
CA ARG A 205 3.87 32.34 -7.25
C ARG A 205 3.34 31.11 -6.47
N ARG A 206 2.75 31.34 -5.28
CA ARG A 206 2.13 30.44 -4.26
C ARG A 206 2.97 30.13 -3.01
N ARG A 207 2.35 30.46 -1.85
CA ARG A 207 2.71 30.20 -0.44
C ARG A 207 4.14 30.59 -0.06
N HIS A 208 4.44 31.87 -0.19
CA HIS A 208 5.54 32.51 0.53
C HIS A 208 4.92 33.24 1.71
N ASP A 209 5.35 32.92 2.92
CA ASP A 209 5.03 33.78 4.06
C ASP A 209 5.82 35.09 3.91
N TRP A 210 5.18 36.22 4.16
CA TRP A 210 5.78 37.54 3.99
C TRP A 210 7.03 37.75 4.89
N HIS A 211 7.04 37.14 6.07
CA HIS A 211 8.12 37.24 7.05
C HIS A 211 9.13 36.08 6.93
N GLN A 212 8.64 34.87 6.67
CA GLN A 212 9.46 33.66 6.68
C GLN A 212 9.98 33.25 5.29
N GLY A 213 9.41 33.82 4.22
CA GLY A 213 9.73 33.48 2.83
C GLY A 213 9.28 32.07 2.48
N ARG A 214 10.02 31.40 1.59
CA ARG A 214 9.80 29.98 1.27
C ARG A 214 10.40 29.10 2.35
N VAL A 215 9.59 28.14 2.83
CA VAL A 215 10.01 27.10 3.77
C VAL A 215 10.12 25.77 3.03
N LEU A 216 11.26 25.12 3.14
CA LEU A 216 11.51 23.78 2.64
C LEU A 216 11.54 22.82 3.84
N GLU A 217 10.57 21.91 3.91
CA GLU A 217 10.51 20.85 4.92
C GLU A 217 11.02 19.54 4.30
N LEU A 218 12.04 18.93 4.92
CA LEU A 218 12.61 17.65 4.51
C LEU A 218 12.46 16.64 5.65
N GLY A 219 11.73 15.56 5.39
CA GLY A 219 11.64 14.42 6.27
C GLY A 219 12.84 13.48 6.13
N LEU A 220 12.94 12.52 7.04
CA LEU A 220 14.05 11.54 7.07
C LEU A 220 14.16 10.72 5.78
N SER A 221 13.02 10.40 5.13
CA SER A 221 13.00 9.59 3.91
C SER A 221 13.23 10.39 2.62
N ASP A 222 13.40 11.71 2.68
CA ASP A 222 13.51 12.56 1.49
C ASP A 222 14.71 12.25 0.58
N PRO A 223 15.92 12.01 1.13
CA PRO A 223 17.06 11.60 0.31
C PRO A 223 16.80 10.31 -0.47
N ALA A 224 16.19 9.31 0.19
CA ALA A 224 15.84 8.04 -0.43
C ALA A 224 14.78 8.20 -1.53
N LEU A 225 13.76 9.03 -1.30
CA LEU A 225 12.75 9.37 -2.30
C LEU A 225 13.37 10.09 -3.52
N ARG A 226 14.29 11.02 -3.30
CA ARG A 226 15.00 11.73 -4.39
C ARG A 226 15.83 10.75 -5.22
N ALA A 227 16.61 9.88 -4.57
CA ALA A 227 17.39 8.84 -5.26
C ALA A 227 16.50 7.87 -6.05
N HIS A 228 15.34 7.49 -5.49
CA HIS A 228 14.35 6.68 -6.19
C HIS A 228 13.84 7.36 -7.46
N ARG A 229 13.49 8.66 -7.41
CA ARG A 229 13.03 9.42 -8.57
C ARG A 229 14.09 9.54 -9.66
N THR A 230 15.33 9.85 -9.29
CA THR A 230 16.45 9.91 -10.25
C THR A 230 16.60 8.60 -11.00
N ARG A 231 16.51 7.47 -10.28
CA ARG A 231 16.57 6.14 -10.88
C ARG A 231 15.36 5.83 -11.77
N MET A 232 14.15 6.20 -11.35
CA MET A 232 12.92 6.03 -12.14
C MET A 232 12.89 6.88 -13.41
N ALA A 233 13.73 7.91 -13.53
CA ALA A 233 13.90 8.67 -14.77
C ALA A 233 14.62 7.86 -15.88
N SER A 234 15.35 6.79 -15.53
CA SER A 234 16.04 5.95 -16.51
C SER A 234 15.07 5.12 -17.36
N ALA A 235 15.41 4.93 -18.64
CA ALA A 235 14.62 4.10 -19.55
C ALA A 235 14.52 2.63 -19.08
N ALA A 236 15.58 2.10 -18.46
CA ALA A 236 15.59 0.75 -17.89
C ALA A 236 14.56 0.59 -16.76
N ALA A 237 14.50 1.53 -15.82
CA ALA A 237 13.53 1.51 -14.73
C ALA A 237 12.08 1.66 -15.24
N GLN A 238 11.87 2.48 -16.28
CA GLN A 238 10.55 2.64 -16.91
C GLN A 238 10.08 1.35 -17.60
N ARG A 239 10.99 0.64 -18.29
CA ARG A 239 10.67 -0.67 -18.89
C ARG A 239 10.30 -1.71 -17.82
N LEU A 240 11.03 -1.75 -16.71
CA LEU A 240 10.70 -2.64 -15.58
C LEU A 240 9.35 -2.28 -14.97
N ALA A 241 9.07 -1.00 -14.73
CA ALA A 241 7.78 -0.55 -14.20
C ALA A 241 6.60 -0.88 -15.12
N HIS A 242 6.81 -0.91 -16.44
CA HIS A 242 5.80 -1.35 -17.40
C HIS A 242 5.56 -2.86 -17.33
N ARG A 243 6.60 -3.68 -17.07
CA ARG A 243 6.45 -5.14 -16.89
C ARG A 243 5.65 -5.54 -15.64
N ARG A 244 5.53 -4.63 -14.66
CA ARG A 244 4.77 -4.84 -13.41
C ARG A 244 3.33 -5.28 -13.64
N SER A 245 2.59 -4.59 -14.52
CA SER A 245 1.16 -4.87 -14.76
C SER A 245 0.95 -6.33 -15.14
N GLY A 246 1.79 -6.85 -16.05
CA GLY A 246 1.73 -8.24 -16.48
C GLY A 246 2.02 -9.27 -15.38
N LEU A 247 2.79 -8.95 -14.34
CA LEU A 247 3.13 -9.92 -13.30
C LEU A 247 2.02 -10.06 -12.27
N VAL A 248 1.65 -8.97 -11.61
CA VAL A 248 0.69 -8.99 -10.50
C VAL A 248 -0.73 -9.19 -11.02
N GLU A 249 -1.16 -8.46 -12.06
CA GLU A 249 -2.52 -8.53 -12.58
C GLU A 249 -2.84 -9.93 -13.14
N GLY A 250 -1.86 -10.60 -13.75
CA GLY A 250 -2.02 -11.97 -14.22
C GLY A 250 -2.28 -12.98 -13.10
N GLY A 251 -1.60 -12.84 -11.96
CA GLY A 251 -1.83 -13.69 -10.78
C GLY A 251 -3.20 -13.44 -10.15
N PHE A 252 -3.52 -12.18 -9.90
CA PHE A 252 -4.83 -11.79 -9.34
C PHE A 252 -5.99 -12.11 -10.28
N GLY A 253 -5.79 -12.01 -11.60
CA GLY A 253 -6.78 -12.41 -12.60
C GLY A 253 -7.11 -13.89 -12.52
N VAL A 254 -6.10 -14.77 -12.40
CA VAL A 254 -6.35 -16.21 -12.23
C VAL A 254 -7.08 -16.50 -10.91
N LEU A 255 -6.67 -15.88 -9.80
CA LEU A 255 -7.34 -16.04 -8.51
C LEU A 255 -8.82 -15.64 -8.59
N LYS A 256 -9.11 -14.51 -9.23
CA LYS A 256 -10.45 -13.95 -9.31
C LYS A 256 -11.36 -14.64 -10.33
N GLU A 257 -10.86 -14.86 -11.55
CA GLU A 257 -11.65 -15.35 -12.69
C GLU A 257 -11.66 -16.87 -12.77
N VAL A 258 -10.52 -17.52 -12.52
CA VAL A 258 -10.36 -18.97 -12.71
C VAL A 258 -10.62 -19.74 -11.42
N MET A 259 -10.23 -19.17 -10.27
CA MET A 259 -10.48 -19.79 -8.96
C MET A 259 -11.74 -19.25 -8.28
N GLY A 260 -12.43 -18.27 -8.89
CA GLY A 260 -13.68 -17.73 -8.35
C GLY A 260 -13.53 -16.92 -7.06
N ALA A 261 -12.31 -16.59 -6.64
CA ALA A 261 -12.03 -15.88 -5.39
C ALA A 261 -12.30 -14.36 -5.52
N ARG A 262 -13.58 -14.02 -5.64
CA ARG A 262 -14.06 -12.62 -5.77
C ARG A 262 -14.41 -11.98 -4.44
N ARG A 263 -14.77 -12.80 -3.45
CA ARG A 263 -15.22 -12.42 -2.12
C ARG A 263 -14.62 -13.41 -1.13
N PHE A 264 -14.31 -12.93 0.06
CA PHE A 264 -13.97 -13.80 1.16
C PHE A 264 -15.24 -14.41 1.75
N LEU A 265 -15.15 -15.67 2.14
CA LEU A 265 -16.22 -16.42 2.78
C LEU A 265 -16.20 -16.23 4.30
N LEU A 266 -15.01 -16.00 4.86
CA LEU A 266 -14.81 -15.81 6.28
C LEU A 266 -14.84 -14.32 6.67
N ARG A 267 -15.02 -14.08 7.96
CA ARG A 267 -15.05 -12.74 8.58
C ARG A 267 -14.01 -12.65 9.69
N GLY A 268 -13.55 -11.43 9.96
CA GLY A 268 -12.46 -11.15 10.88
C GLY A 268 -11.10 -11.32 10.22
N LEU A 269 -10.16 -10.44 10.60
CA LEU A 269 -8.87 -10.30 9.92
C LEU A 269 -8.09 -11.61 9.84
N ALA A 270 -8.01 -12.37 10.94
CA ALA A 270 -7.27 -13.62 11.00
C ALA A 270 -7.84 -14.71 10.07
N ASN A 271 -9.17 -14.83 10.01
CA ASN A 271 -9.82 -15.84 9.18
C ASN A 271 -9.70 -15.50 7.70
N VAL A 272 -9.86 -14.22 7.35
CA VAL A 272 -9.66 -13.75 5.98
C VAL A 272 -8.21 -13.92 5.53
N HIS A 273 -7.25 -13.69 6.43
CA HIS A 273 -5.85 -13.97 6.17
C HIS A 273 -5.60 -15.46 5.88
N ALA A 274 -6.17 -16.36 6.69
CA ALA A 274 -6.08 -17.80 6.47
C ALA A 274 -6.70 -18.21 5.12
N GLU A 275 -7.87 -17.68 4.78
CA GLU A 275 -8.52 -17.92 3.48
C GLU A 275 -7.63 -17.46 2.32
N TRP A 276 -7.00 -16.28 2.44
CA TRP A 276 -6.09 -15.75 1.43
C TRP A 276 -4.83 -16.62 1.24
N ALA A 277 -4.26 -17.11 2.35
CA ALA A 277 -3.12 -18.03 2.32
C ALA A 277 -3.48 -19.37 1.67
N LEU A 278 -4.67 -19.92 1.95
CA LEU A 278 -5.16 -21.14 1.30
C LEU A 278 -5.35 -20.95 -0.21
N LEU A 279 -5.91 -19.82 -0.63
CA LEU A 279 -6.07 -19.48 -2.05
C LEU A 279 -4.72 -19.37 -2.76
N ALA A 280 -3.73 -18.69 -2.15
CA ALA A 280 -2.38 -18.60 -2.70
C ALA A 280 -1.69 -19.97 -2.77
N THR A 281 -1.89 -20.82 -1.77
CA THR A 281 -1.37 -22.20 -1.75
C THR A 281 -1.97 -23.02 -2.89
N ALA A 282 -3.30 -22.99 -3.06
CA ALA A 282 -3.97 -23.68 -4.15
C ALA A 282 -3.50 -23.17 -5.53
N PHE A 283 -3.29 -21.85 -5.68
CA PHE A 283 -2.72 -21.26 -6.89
C PHE A 283 -1.31 -21.81 -7.18
N ASN A 284 -0.44 -21.86 -6.16
CA ASN A 284 0.92 -22.37 -6.28
C ASN A 284 0.94 -23.87 -6.62
N LEU A 285 0.14 -24.70 -5.94
CA LEU A 285 0.07 -26.14 -6.20
C LEU A 285 -0.31 -26.46 -7.65
N ARG A 286 -1.27 -25.72 -8.23
CA ARG A 286 -1.64 -25.87 -9.65
C ARG A 286 -0.47 -25.58 -10.60
N ARG A 287 0.44 -24.67 -10.23
CA ARG A 287 1.63 -24.33 -11.03
C ARG A 287 2.76 -25.32 -10.83
N LEU A 288 3.05 -25.67 -9.58
CA LEU A 288 4.06 -26.66 -9.23
C LEU A 288 3.73 -28.03 -9.83
N TRP A 289 2.46 -28.42 -9.93
CA TRP A 289 2.07 -29.65 -10.61
C TRP A 289 2.47 -29.67 -12.10
N ARG A 290 2.37 -28.53 -12.80
CA ARG A 290 2.81 -28.44 -14.22
C ARG A 290 4.32 -28.60 -14.34
N VAL A 291 5.06 -27.92 -13.47
CA VAL A 291 6.52 -28.06 -13.35
C VAL A 291 6.90 -29.51 -13.11
N TRP A 292 6.28 -30.15 -12.11
CA TRP A 292 6.55 -31.53 -11.75
C TRP A 292 6.25 -32.51 -12.89
N ARG A 293 5.16 -32.29 -13.64
CA ARG A 293 4.85 -33.08 -14.85
C ARG A 293 5.90 -32.92 -15.94
N TYR A 294 6.44 -31.72 -16.13
CA TYR A 294 7.49 -31.47 -17.10
C TYR A 294 8.80 -32.16 -16.70
N THR A 295 9.23 -32.00 -15.45
CA THR A 295 10.46 -32.62 -14.94
C THR A 295 10.38 -34.15 -14.94
N ARG A 296 9.20 -34.74 -14.65
CA ARG A 296 9.01 -36.20 -14.73
C ARG A 296 9.09 -36.77 -16.15
N ARG A 297 8.91 -35.96 -17.18
CA ARG A 297 9.03 -36.38 -18.59
C ARG A 297 10.45 -36.23 -19.14
N GLY A 298 11.45 -36.06 -18.27
CA GLY A 298 12.84 -35.84 -18.67
C GLY A 298 13.19 -34.38 -18.99
N GLY A 299 12.29 -33.44 -18.66
CA GLY A 299 12.58 -32.00 -18.77
C GLY A 299 13.63 -31.56 -17.76
N ALA A 300 14.56 -30.68 -18.19
CA ALA A 300 15.61 -30.15 -17.31
C ALA A 300 15.02 -29.41 -16.08
N PRO A 301 15.66 -29.48 -14.90
CA PRO A 301 15.18 -28.79 -13.70
C PRO A 301 15.18 -27.27 -13.91
N LEU A 302 14.08 -26.63 -13.50
CA LEU A 302 13.84 -25.21 -13.74
C LEU A 302 14.57 -24.37 -12.70
N ARG A 303 15.18 -23.28 -13.15
CA ARG A 303 15.75 -22.24 -12.28
C ARG A 303 14.73 -21.12 -12.12
N LEU A 304 14.66 -20.55 -10.91
CA LEU A 304 13.97 -19.27 -10.72
C LEU A 304 14.59 -18.24 -11.66
N ILE A 305 13.77 -17.54 -12.45
CA ILE A 305 14.29 -16.50 -13.34
C ILE A 305 14.66 -15.33 -12.45
N ALA A 306 15.96 -15.15 -12.19
CA ALA A 306 16.46 -13.90 -11.63
C ALA A 306 16.01 -12.77 -12.56
N SER A 307 15.35 -11.75 -12.00
CA SER A 307 14.89 -10.61 -12.80
C SER A 307 16.09 -10.01 -13.55
N PRO A 308 15.95 -9.66 -14.84
CA PRO A 308 17.06 -9.05 -15.58
C PRO A 308 17.46 -7.74 -14.92
N GLY A 309 18.78 -7.51 -14.82
CA GLY A 309 19.40 -6.31 -14.24
C GLY A 309 18.85 -5.00 -14.80
#